data_AF-A0A8T3TFL9-F1
#
_entry.id   AF-A0A8T3TFL9-F1
#
_cell.length_a   1.000
_cell.length_b   1.000
_cell.length_c   1.000
_cell.angle_alpha   90.00
_cell.angle_beta   90.00
_cell.angle_gamma   90.00
#
_symmetry.space_group_name_H-M   'P 1'
#
loop_
_entity.id
_entity.type
_entity.pdbx_description
1 polymer ?
#
loop_
_entity_poly.entity_id
_entity_poly.type
_entity_poly.pdbx_seq_one_letter_code
_entity_poly.pdbx_strand_id
1 'polypeptide(L)' 'MDRTTLTIPVEIRARLKRLAAERGVSMATIVREAIDEKLAGERPLPRSLGVGASGTRDVARRSADERPEPRSWR' A
#
# COMPACT_ATOMS: atom_id res chain seq x y z
N MET A 1 13.69 10.59 6.37
CA MET A 1 13.33 10.76 4.94
C MET A 1 14.54 10.34 4.14
N ASP A 2 14.39 9.35 3.27
CA ASP A 2 15.48 8.93 2.40
C ASP A 2 15.42 9.70 1.08
N ARG A 3 16.59 10.04 0.54
CA ARG A 3 16.70 10.82 -0.69
C ARG A 3 16.66 9.90 -1.91
N THR A 4 15.62 10.02 -2.71
CA THR A 4 15.49 9.33 -3.98
C THR A 4 15.66 10.30 -5.14
N THR A 5 16.57 9.99 -6.07
CA THR A 5 16.73 10.74 -7.33
C THR A 5 16.02 9.98 -8.44
N LEU A 6 15.10 10.64 -9.13
CA LEU A 6 14.32 10.07 -10.22
C LEU A 6 14.62 10.81 -11.52
N THR A 7 14.80 10.06 -12.60
CA THR A 7 14.91 10.61 -13.95
C THR A 7 13.52 10.69 -14.56
N ILE A 8 13.13 11.88 -15.02
CA ILE A 8 11.84 12.11 -15.68
C ILE A 8 12.03 12.90 -16.97
N PRO A 9 11.15 12.73 -17.98
CA PRO A 9 11.12 13.58 -19.16
C PRO A 9 11.04 15.08 -18.79
N VAL A 10 11.67 15.93 -19.59
CA VAL A 10 11.78 17.37 -19.32
C VAL A 10 10.40 18.05 -19.34
N GLU A 11 9.49 17.54 -20.16
CA GLU A 11 8.11 18.00 -20.30
C GLU A 11 7.33 17.77 -19.02
N ILE A 12 7.51 16.60 -18.38
CA ILE A 12 6.87 16.27 -17.10
C ILE A 12 7.42 17.20 -16.02
N ARG A 13 8.73 17.43 -15.98
CA ARG A 13 9.34 18.37 -15.03
C ARG A 13 8.79 19.78 -15.21
N ALA A 14 8.60 20.25 -16.44
CA ALA A 14 8.04 21.57 -16.72
C ALA A 14 6.57 21.68 -16.26
N ARG A 15 5.76 20.64 -16.48
CA ARG A 15 4.38 20.57 -16.00
C ARG A 15 4.30 20.57 -14.47
N LEU A 16 5.16 19.79 -13.80
CA LEU A 16 5.22 19.76 -12.33
C LEU A 16 5.60 21.11 -11.74
N LYS A 17 6.56 21.83 -12.34
CA LYS A 17 6.93 23.19 -11.90
C LYS A 17 5.77 24.17 -12.01
N ARG A 18 5.02 24.11 -13.12
CA ARG A 18 3.86 24.97 -13.35
C ARG A 18 2.77 24.70 -12.31
N LEU A 19 2.43 23.43 -12.10
CA LEU A 19 1.44 23.01 -11.11
C LEU A 19 1.83 23.42 -9.68
N ALA A 20 3.12 23.29 -9.34
CA ALA A 20 3.66 23.73 -8.06
C ALA A 20 3.51 25.25 -7.86
N ALA A 21 3.80 26.04 -8.91
CA ALA A 21 3.65 27.49 -8.89
C ALA A 21 2.18 27.91 -8.76
N GLU A 22 1.28 27.27 -9.52
CA GLU A 22 -0.17 27.53 -9.47
C GLU A 22 -0.75 27.24 -8.07
N ARG A 23 -0.28 26.18 -7.40
CA ARG A 23 -0.73 25.79 -6.06
C ARG A 23 0.03 26.48 -4.92
N GLY A 24 1.10 27.23 -5.20
CA GLY A 24 1.94 27.86 -4.18
C GLY A 24 2.68 26.86 -3.27
N VAL A 25 2.95 25.64 -3.76
CA VAL A 25 3.64 24.59 -2.98
C VAL A 25 4.95 24.17 -3.65
N SER A 26 5.78 23.42 -2.92
CA SER A 26 7.01 22.89 -3.50
C SER A 26 6.72 21.77 -4.52
N MET A 27 7.56 21.66 -5.55
CA MET A 27 7.50 20.54 -6.50
C MET A 27 7.61 19.17 -5.80
N ALA A 28 8.38 19.09 -4.71
CA ALA A 28 8.51 17.87 -3.92
C ALA A 28 7.21 17.48 -3.20
N THR A 29 6.36 18.45 -2.85
CA THR A 29 5.04 18.20 -2.26
C THR A 29 4.14 17.50 -3.27
N ILE A 30 4.06 18.05 -4.50
CA ILE A 30 3.28 17.44 -5.59
C ILE A 30 3.75 16.01 -5.89
N VAL A 31 5.07 15.78 -5.93
CA VAL A 31 5.62 14.45 -6.19
C VAL A 31 5.27 13.47 -5.07
N ARG A 32 5.34 13.89 -3.80
CA ARG A 32 4.93 13.04 -2.67
C ARG A 32 3.44 12.72 -2.71
N GLU A 33 2.59 13.71 -2.96
CA GLU A 33 1.14 13.51 -3.10
C GLU A 33 0.82 12.50 -4.20
N ALA A 34 1.45 12.63 -5.36
CA ALA A 34 1.24 11.69 -6.47
C ALA A 34 1.70 10.26 -6.15
N ILE A 35 2.81 10.12 -5.41
CA ILE A 35 3.29 8.81 -4.93
C ILE A 35 2.29 8.24 -3.93
N ASP A 36 1.85 9.02 -2.95
CA ASP A 36 0.90 8.59 -1.92
C ASP A 36 -0.46 8.19 -2.55
N GLU A 37 -0.95 8.96 -3.51
CA GLU A 37 -2.18 8.64 -4.26
C GLU A 37 -2.04 7.33 -5.03
N LYS A 38 -0.88 7.10 -5.66
CA LYS A 38 -0.62 5.85 -6.38
C LYS A 38 -0.53 4.65 -5.44
N LEU A 39 0.10 4.82 -4.28
CA LEU A 39 0.28 3.78 -3.26
C LEU A 39 -0.98 3.55 -2.41
N ALA A 40 -1.92 4.50 -2.35
CA ALA A 40 -3.17 4.35 -1.60
C ALA A 40 -3.98 3.13 -2.07
N GLY A 41 -3.89 2.77 -3.35
CA GLY A 41 -4.48 1.56 -3.93
C GLY A 41 -3.71 0.26 -3.67
N GLU A 42 -2.43 0.34 -3.28
CA GLU A 42 -1.56 -0.81 -3.00
C GLU A 42 -1.49 -1.16 -1.51
N ARG A 43 -2.34 -0.55 -0.67
CA ARG A 43 -2.35 -0.81 0.77
C ARG A 43 -2.47 -2.32 1.00
N PRO A 44 -1.46 -2.96 1.63
CA PRO A 44 -1.55 -4.37 1.96
C PRO A 44 -2.79 -4.57 2.82
N LEU A 45 -3.60 -5.57 2.48
CA LEU A 45 -4.77 -5.95 3.26
C LEU A 45 -4.40 -5.96 4.74
N PRO A 46 -5.28 -5.44 5.62
CA PRO A 46 -4.98 -5.41 7.04
C PRO A 46 -4.53 -6.80 7.47
N ARG A 47 -3.30 -6.88 7.99
CA ARG A 47 -2.81 -8.06 8.70
C ARG A 47 -3.45 -8.11 10.08
N SER A 48 -4.77 -7.89 10.15
CA SER A 48 -5.52 -8.25 11.35
C SER A 48 -5.59 -9.76 11.39
N LEU A 49 -5.32 -10.30 12.57
CA LEU A 49 -5.35 -11.72 12.88
C LEU A 49 -6.61 -12.37 12.28
N GLY A 50 -6.43 -13.19 11.24
CA GLY A 50 -7.44 -14.14 10.77
C GLY A 50 -7.91 -14.03 9.31
N VAL A 51 -7.74 -12.92 8.59
CA VAL A 51 -8.45 -12.76 7.29
C VAL A 51 -7.60 -12.22 6.11
N GLY A 52 -6.53 -11.46 6.35
CA GLY A 52 -5.85 -10.75 5.25
C GLY A 52 -4.80 -11.54 4.45
N ALA A 53 -4.11 -12.51 5.07
CA ALA A 53 -2.98 -13.22 4.45
C ALA A 53 -3.27 -14.69 4.13
N SER A 54 -4.29 -15.26 4.77
CA SER A 54 -4.71 -16.64 4.54
C SER A 54 -5.66 -16.64 3.36
N GLY A 55 -5.22 -17.15 2.21
CA GLY A 55 -6.04 -17.26 1.01
C GLY A 55 -7.44 -17.78 1.35
N THR A 56 -8.45 -17.03 0.94
CA THR A 56 -9.87 -17.26 1.23
C THR A 56 -10.38 -18.53 0.53
N ARG A 57 -9.98 -19.71 0.98
CA ARG A 57 -10.63 -20.98 0.64
C ARG A 57 -10.60 -21.88 1.87
N ASP A 58 -11.76 -22.01 2.52
CA ASP A 58 -12.08 -23.09 3.46
C ASP A 58 -11.61 -23.04 4.94
N VAL A 59 -11.64 -21.88 5.59
CA VAL A 59 -11.59 -21.83 7.07
C VAL A 59 -12.96 -22.02 7.73
N ALA A 60 -14.03 -21.47 7.14
CA ALA A 60 -15.38 -21.58 7.70
C ALA A 60 -15.94 -23.01 7.66
N ARG A 61 -15.70 -23.78 6.59
CA ARG A 61 -16.19 -25.16 6.44
C ARG A 61 -15.49 -26.13 7.40
N ARG A 62 -14.16 -26.04 7.50
CA ARG A 62 -13.36 -26.92 8.38
C ARG A 62 -13.68 -26.74 9.86
N SER A 63 -14.02 -25.52 10.29
CA SER A 63 -14.33 -25.24 11.70
C SER A 63 -15.62 -25.89 12.19
N ALA A 64 -16.55 -26.21 11.27
CA ALA A 64 -17.83 -26.85 11.59
C ALA A 64 -17.75 -28.39 11.54
N ASP A 65 -16.93 -28.93 10.63
CA ASP A 65 -16.90 -30.38 10.36
C ASP A 65 -15.72 -31.13 11.04
N GLU A 66 -14.63 -30.44 11.39
CA GLU A 66 -13.44 -31.07 11.97
C GLU A 66 -13.33 -30.73 13.47
N ARG A 67 -13.32 -31.75 14.34
CA ARG A 67 -12.97 -31.56 15.76
C ARG A 67 -11.47 -31.24 15.85
N PRO A 68 -11.06 -30.05 16.31
CA PRO A 68 -9.64 -29.73 16.43
C PRO A 68 -8.99 -30.64 17.47
N GLU A 69 -7.98 -31.40 17.07
CA GLU A 69 -7.17 -32.16 18.01
C GLU A 69 -6.30 -31.17 18.83
N PRO A 70 -6.42 -31.17 20.16
CA PRO A 70 -5.58 -30.33 20.99
C PRO A 70 -4.12 -30.77 20.83
N ARG A 71 -3.23 -29.81 20.55
CA ARG A 71 -1.79 -30.08 20.55
C ARG A 71 -1.39 -30.62 21.93
N SER A 72 -0.69 -31.75 21.93
CA SER A 72 -0.12 -32.31 23.15
C SER A 72 0.90 -31.33 23.72
N TRP A 73 0.74 -30.98 24.99
CA TRP A 73 1.74 -30.19 25.70
C TRP A 73 2.93 -31.09 26.01
N ARG A 74 3.98 -30.98 25.21
CA ARG A 74 5.34 -31.38 25.57
C ARG A 74 6.28 -30.24 25.24
#